data_AF-A0AAU2E1H0-F1
#
_entry.id   AF-A0AAU2E1H0-F1
#
_cell.length_a   1.000
_cell.length_b   1.000
_cell.length_c   1.000
_cell.angle_alpha   90.00
_cell.angle_beta   90.00
_cell.angle_gamma   90.00
#
_symmetry.space_group_name_H-M   'P 1'
#
loop_
_entity.id
_entity.type
_entity.pdbx_description
1 polymer ?
#
loop_
_entity_poly.entity_id
_entity_poly.type
_entity_poly.pdbx_seq_one_letter_code
_entity_poly.pdbx_strand_id
1 'polypeptide(L)'
;MTDEELRERLAWGRQRLEEMGVFRSPEGLRWAAAHGNVLFVWRNGPIEDAHASPPSKRRKNLHDGAMFARNTWLTRQAFDALGSSEPFRLLELEDVILDREAVWPGCDGTLTDFGWGFLGEIKKHVKRRIDTLMHFEEQLPHDDFLIFMAAPQLGTHDDHFGMPRWPACVKAAIRRLRGEDEEFFRKRGDLMKRIGPAPDSVTTDLERTEKALLNAPWELGAEALGWFAWNPILRVPRPSPPTC
;
A
#
# COMPACT_ATOMS: atom_id res chain seq x y z
N MET A 1 15.78 20.85 10.99
CA MET A 1 15.81 19.66 11.86
C MET A 1 17.26 19.49 12.24
N THR A 2 17.56 19.48 13.53
CA THR A 2 18.92 19.24 14.02
C THR A 2 19.24 17.74 13.95
N ASP A 3 20.53 17.38 14.00
CA ASP A 3 20.96 15.98 14.03
C ASP A 3 20.47 15.24 15.29
N GLU A 4 20.21 15.97 16.37
CA GLU A 4 19.62 15.44 17.60
C GLU A 4 18.14 15.12 17.40
N GLU A 5 17.35 16.05 16.85
CA GLU A 5 15.94 15.81 16.52
C GLU A 5 15.75 14.65 15.54
N LEU A 6 16.66 14.51 14.56
CA LEU A 6 16.60 13.40 13.61
C LEU A 6 16.86 12.05 14.29
N ARG A 7 17.87 11.97 15.17
CA ARG A 7 18.18 10.75 15.94
C ARG A 7 17.03 10.34 16.86
N GLU A 8 16.42 11.29 17.57
CA GLU A 8 15.27 11.01 18.42
C GLU A 8 14.07 10.48 17.62
N ARG A 9 13.81 11.08 16.45
CA ARG A 9 12.73 10.61 15.55
C ARG A 9 12.99 9.22 14.99
N LEU A 10 14.23 8.91 14.63
CA LEU A 10 14.61 7.56 14.16
C LEU A 10 14.48 6.53 15.28
N ALA A 11 14.91 6.85 16.50
CA ALA A 11 14.76 5.97 17.66
C ALA A 11 13.28 5.70 17.98
N TRP A 12 12.45 6.75 17.98
CA TRP A 12 11.00 6.62 18.14
C TRP A 12 10.38 5.80 17.01
N GLY A 13 10.78 6.05 15.77
CA GLY A 13 10.31 5.31 14.59
C GLY A 13 10.63 3.82 14.70
N ARG A 14 11.86 3.48 15.07
CA ARG A 14 12.28 2.09 15.32
C ARG A 14 11.39 1.43 16.39
N GLN A 15 11.16 2.10 17.50
CA GLN A 15 10.29 1.57 18.57
C GLN A 15 8.87 1.29 18.06
N ARG A 16 8.27 2.21 17.30
CA ARG A 16 6.93 2.01 16.73
C ARG A 16 6.88 0.84 15.75
N LEU A 17 7.90 0.68 14.91
CA LEU A 17 8.00 -0.45 13.97
C LEU A 17 8.12 -1.80 14.71
N GLU A 18 8.85 -1.83 15.83
CA GLU A 18 8.94 -2.99 16.72
C GLU A 18 7.57 -3.38 17.27
N GLU A 19 6.81 -2.42 17.80
CA GLU A 19 5.44 -2.64 18.31
C GLU A 19 4.49 -3.17 17.22
N MET A 20 4.68 -2.72 15.97
CA MET A 20 3.93 -3.20 14.80
C MET A 20 4.36 -4.61 14.35
N GLY A 21 5.45 -5.15 14.90
CA GLY A 21 5.99 -6.47 14.55
C GLY A 21 6.79 -6.50 13.26
N VAL A 22 7.27 -5.34 12.78
CA VAL A 22 8.03 -5.20 11.53
C VAL A 22 9.31 -6.02 11.57
N PHE A 23 10.00 -6.08 12.71
CA PHE A 23 11.27 -6.80 12.85
C PHE A 23 11.12 -8.32 13.09
N ARG A 24 9.89 -8.87 13.07
CA ARG A 24 9.67 -10.33 13.21
C ARG A 24 10.06 -11.13 11.95
N SER A 25 10.30 -10.43 10.85
CA SER A 25 10.70 -10.98 9.56
C SER A 25 11.99 -10.29 9.12
N PRO A 26 12.98 -11.01 8.54
CA PRO A 26 14.20 -10.39 8.02
C PRO A 26 13.95 -9.26 7.02
N GLU A 27 12.89 -9.40 6.23
CA GLU A 27 12.53 -8.44 5.16
C GLU A 27 11.46 -7.43 5.61
N GLY A 28 11.02 -7.50 6.86
CA GLY A 28 9.89 -6.70 7.33
C GLY A 28 10.19 -5.20 7.32
N LEU A 29 11.41 -4.79 7.69
CA LEU A 29 11.81 -3.38 7.63
C LEU A 29 11.79 -2.86 6.18
N ARG A 30 12.25 -3.68 5.21
CA ARG A 30 12.22 -3.32 3.79
C ARG A 30 10.79 -3.19 3.27
N TRP A 31 9.89 -4.10 3.64
CA TRP A 31 8.47 -3.98 3.31
C TRP A 31 7.82 -2.74 3.91
N ALA A 32 8.10 -2.43 5.18
CA ALA A 32 7.59 -1.23 5.83
C ALA A 32 8.09 0.04 5.16
N ALA A 33 9.37 0.07 4.78
CA ALA A 33 9.98 1.17 4.04
C ALA A 33 9.40 1.32 2.63
N ALA A 34 9.17 0.20 1.91
CA ALA A 34 8.54 0.21 0.60
C ALA A 34 7.10 0.72 0.65
N HIS A 35 6.32 0.29 1.65
CA HIS A 35 4.98 0.82 1.88
C HIS A 35 5.00 2.32 2.21
N GLY A 36 5.90 2.74 3.10
CA GLY A 36 6.10 4.14 3.44
C GLY A 36 6.55 5.01 2.25
N ASN A 37 7.38 4.47 1.35
CA ASN A 37 7.74 5.11 0.08
C ASN A 37 6.49 5.37 -0.77
N VAL A 38 5.63 4.37 -0.98
CA VAL A 38 4.37 4.55 -1.72
C VAL A 38 3.48 5.57 -1.04
N LEU A 39 3.41 5.59 0.30
CA LEU A 39 2.68 6.62 1.02
C LEU A 39 3.24 8.02 0.75
N PHE A 40 4.57 8.19 0.80
CA PHE A 40 5.22 9.48 0.69
C PHE A 40 5.29 10.04 -0.74
N VAL A 41 5.67 9.20 -1.68
CA VAL A 41 5.96 9.56 -3.08
C VAL A 41 4.70 9.55 -3.92
N TRP A 42 3.78 8.63 -3.66
CA TRP A 42 2.59 8.42 -4.47
C TRP A 42 1.32 8.88 -3.76
N ARG A 43 0.89 8.18 -2.71
CA ARG A 43 -0.45 8.34 -2.10
C ARG A 43 -0.67 9.68 -1.41
N ASN A 44 0.28 10.20 -0.64
CA ASN A 44 0.12 11.46 0.06
C ASN A 44 0.47 12.64 -0.86
N GLY A 45 -0.28 12.79 -1.94
CA GLY A 45 -0.03 13.77 -3.00
C GLY A 45 -1.19 13.92 -3.99
N PRO A 46 -0.93 14.55 -5.15
CA PRO A 46 -1.96 14.90 -6.13
C PRO A 46 -2.80 13.71 -6.64
N ILE A 47 -2.26 12.49 -6.52
CA ILE A 47 -2.99 11.28 -6.91
C ILE A 47 -4.20 11.01 -6.02
N GLU A 48 -4.09 11.28 -4.72
CA GLU A 48 -5.20 11.07 -3.78
C GLU A 48 -6.24 12.16 -3.93
N ASP A 49 -5.80 13.39 -4.21
CA ASP A 49 -6.70 14.50 -4.53
C ASP A 49 -7.52 14.20 -5.80
N ALA A 50 -6.89 13.58 -6.80
CA ALA A 50 -7.58 13.11 -8.01
C ALA A 50 -8.53 11.95 -7.70
N HIS A 51 -8.09 10.97 -6.89
CA HIS A 51 -8.91 9.84 -6.45
C HIS A 51 -10.16 10.27 -5.66
N ALA A 52 -10.01 11.24 -4.75
CA ALA A 52 -11.09 11.77 -3.92
C ALA A 52 -12.05 12.71 -4.67
N SER A 53 -11.70 13.11 -5.89
CA SER A 53 -12.54 13.99 -6.71
C SER A 53 -13.76 13.25 -7.28
N PRO A 54 -14.85 13.96 -7.65
CA PRO A 54 -16.01 13.35 -8.27
C PRO A 54 -15.68 12.57 -9.57
N PRO A 55 -16.37 11.45 -9.86
CA PRO A 55 -16.15 10.62 -11.06
C PRO A 55 -16.22 11.39 -12.38
N SER A 56 -17.13 12.37 -12.47
CA SER A 56 -17.33 13.18 -13.67
C SER A 56 -16.26 14.25 -13.91
N LYS A 57 -15.32 14.42 -12.97
CA LYS A 57 -14.28 15.45 -13.04
C LYS A 57 -12.92 14.81 -13.29
N ARG A 58 -12.27 14.36 -12.21
CA ARG A 58 -10.83 14.08 -12.15
C ARG A 58 -10.51 12.62 -11.82
N ARG A 59 -11.54 11.83 -11.49
CA ARG A 59 -11.46 10.40 -11.10
C ARG A 59 -11.83 9.49 -12.29
N LYS A 60 -11.34 9.78 -13.50
CA LYS A 60 -11.59 8.88 -14.65
C LYS A 60 -10.81 7.59 -14.41
N ASN A 61 -11.51 6.46 -14.32
CA ASN A 61 -10.97 5.11 -14.09
C ASN A 61 -10.18 4.90 -12.79
N LEU A 62 -10.14 5.88 -11.88
CA LEU A 62 -9.52 5.76 -10.56
C LEU A 62 -10.53 5.33 -9.51
N HIS A 63 -11.16 4.19 -9.73
CA HIS A 63 -11.95 3.58 -8.66
C HIS A 63 -11.02 2.96 -7.60
N ASP A 64 -11.58 2.64 -6.43
CA ASP A 64 -10.81 2.17 -5.29
C ASP A 64 -9.99 0.91 -5.60
N GLY A 65 -10.51 0.04 -6.47
CA GLY A 65 -9.81 -1.15 -6.93
C GLY A 65 -8.59 -0.87 -7.82
N ALA A 66 -8.65 0.17 -8.67
CA ALA A 66 -7.50 0.61 -9.46
C ALA A 66 -6.41 1.20 -8.55
N MET A 67 -6.80 1.98 -7.54
CA MET A 67 -5.86 2.46 -6.51
C MET A 67 -5.26 1.32 -5.71
N PHE A 68 -6.06 0.31 -5.32
CA PHE A 68 -5.57 -0.87 -4.63
C PHE A 68 -4.51 -1.59 -5.49
N ALA A 69 -4.84 -1.90 -6.75
CA ALA A 69 -3.93 -2.56 -7.67
C ALA A 69 -2.61 -1.79 -7.81
N ARG A 70 -2.70 -0.49 -8.13
CA ARG A 70 -1.52 0.36 -8.33
C ARG A 70 -0.67 0.50 -7.06
N ASN A 71 -1.30 0.70 -5.90
CA ASN A 71 -0.57 0.87 -4.64
C ASN A 71 0.20 -0.40 -4.25
N THR A 72 -0.43 -1.57 -4.38
CA THR A 72 0.23 -2.84 -4.05
C THR A 72 1.34 -3.17 -5.02
N TRP A 73 1.13 -2.91 -6.32
CA TRP A 73 2.17 -3.08 -7.32
C TRP A 73 3.36 -2.14 -7.09
N LEU A 74 3.11 -0.84 -6.89
CA LEU A 74 4.17 0.12 -6.56
C LEU A 74 4.89 -0.23 -5.24
N THR A 75 4.19 -0.81 -4.27
CA THR A 75 4.82 -1.27 -3.02
C THR A 75 5.82 -2.39 -3.34
N ARG A 76 5.49 -3.29 -4.27
CA ARG A 76 6.42 -4.30 -4.74
C ARG A 76 7.61 -3.70 -5.49
N GLN A 77 7.37 -2.76 -6.40
CA GLN A 77 8.44 -2.09 -7.14
C GLN A 77 9.41 -1.35 -6.21
N ALA A 78 8.87 -0.64 -5.21
CA ALA A 78 9.67 0.01 -4.18
C ALA A 78 10.45 -1.01 -3.33
N PHE A 79 9.85 -2.14 -2.98
CA PHE A 79 10.53 -3.20 -2.24
C PHE A 79 11.71 -3.78 -3.01
N ASP A 80 11.55 -4.01 -4.31
CA ASP A 80 12.62 -4.52 -5.17
C ASP A 80 13.72 -3.44 -5.35
N ALA A 81 13.35 -2.17 -5.57
CA ALA A 81 14.31 -1.06 -5.66
C ALA A 81 15.13 -0.87 -4.38
N LEU A 82 14.51 -0.98 -3.21
CA LEU A 82 15.19 -0.86 -1.91
C LEU A 82 16.09 -2.05 -1.59
N GLY A 83 15.87 -3.20 -2.23
CA GLY A 83 16.74 -4.38 -2.11
C GLY A 83 17.88 -4.42 -3.13
N SER A 84 17.88 -3.50 -4.10
CA SER A 84 18.87 -3.44 -5.17
C SER A 84 20.14 -2.69 -4.74
N SER A 85 21.29 -3.17 -5.23
CA SER A 85 22.58 -2.48 -5.13
C SER A 85 22.88 -1.57 -6.32
N GLU A 86 21.99 -1.53 -7.32
CA GLU A 86 22.22 -0.75 -8.53
C GLU A 86 22.28 0.76 -8.22
N PRO A 87 23.27 1.48 -8.77
CA PRO A 87 23.28 2.93 -8.67
C PRO A 87 22.02 3.46 -9.37
N PHE A 88 21.40 4.50 -8.80
CA PHE A 88 20.20 5.16 -9.34
C PHE A 88 18.86 4.42 -9.22
N ARG A 89 18.76 3.30 -8.49
CA ARG A 89 17.49 2.57 -8.30
C ARG A 89 16.27 3.41 -7.86
N LEU A 90 16.48 4.52 -7.13
CA LEU A 90 15.40 5.44 -6.75
C LEU A 90 14.93 6.32 -7.93
N LEU A 91 15.83 6.66 -8.85
CA LEU A 91 15.49 7.35 -10.10
C LEU A 91 14.81 6.39 -11.08
N GLU A 92 15.24 5.13 -11.14
CA GLU A 92 14.54 4.11 -11.94
C GLU A 92 13.11 3.86 -11.39
N LEU A 93 12.95 3.85 -10.07
CA LEU A 93 11.61 3.83 -9.45
C LEU A 93 10.80 5.09 -9.80
N GLU A 94 11.43 6.28 -9.87
CA GLU A 94 10.80 7.51 -10.34
C GLU A 94 10.23 7.33 -11.76
N ASP A 95 11.04 6.79 -12.68
CA ASP A 95 10.64 6.54 -14.07
C ASP A 95 9.45 5.58 -14.13
N VAL A 96 9.48 4.50 -13.35
CA VAL A 96 8.37 3.53 -13.24
C VAL A 96 7.07 4.18 -12.70
N ILE A 97 7.19 5.09 -11.73
CA ILE A 97 6.03 5.80 -11.17
C ILE A 97 5.45 6.78 -12.20
N LEU A 98 6.32 7.45 -12.96
CA LEU A 98 5.97 8.52 -13.90
C LEU A 98 5.76 8.05 -15.34
N ASP A 99 5.89 6.74 -15.60
CA ASP A 99 5.59 6.16 -16.90
C ASP A 99 4.13 6.42 -17.27
N ARG A 100 3.97 7.15 -18.38
CA ARG A 100 2.67 7.60 -18.91
C ARG A 100 2.02 6.54 -19.77
N GLU A 101 2.83 5.71 -20.41
CA GLU A 101 2.38 4.74 -21.40
C GLU A 101 2.20 3.35 -20.77
N ALA A 102 2.79 3.12 -19.59
CA ALA A 102 2.59 1.89 -18.85
C ALA A 102 1.12 1.70 -18.46
N VAL A 103 0.51 0.64 -19.00
CA VAL A 103 -0.75 0.11 -18.51
C VAL A 103 -0.51 -0.46 -17.12
N TRP A 104 -1.27 0.03 -16.16
CA TRP A 104 -1.08 -0.33 -14.76
C TRP A 104 -1.51 -1.78 -14.49
N PRO A 105 -0.68 -2.60 -13.84
CA PRO A 105 -1.05 -3.98 -13.55
C PRO A 105 -2.38 -4.07 -12.78
N GLY A 106 -3.27 -4.92 -13.29
CA GLY A 106 -4.61 -5.11 -12.72
C GLY A 106 -5.66 -4.10 -13.19
N CYS A 107 -5.34 -3.12 -14.02
CA CYS A 107 -6.33 -2.23 -14.62
C CYS A 107 -5.96 -1.83 -16.05
N ASP A 108 -6.94 -1.37 -16.81
CA ASP A 108 -6.73 -0.93 -18.19
C ASP A 108 -6.32 0.56 -18.27
N GLY A 109 -6.00 1.17 -17.13
CA GLY A 109 -5.70 2.59 -16.99
C GLY A 109 -4.21 2.90 -17.08
N THR A 110 -3.91 4.15 -17.43
CA THR A 110 -2.55 4.69 -17.47
C THR A 110 -2.46 5.99 -16.67
N LEU A 111 -1.25 6.49 -16.43
CA LEU A 111 -1.08 7.80 -15.79
C LEU A 111 -1.69 8.93 -16.66
N THR A 112 -1.90 8.73 -17.97
CA THR A 112 -2.53 9.76 -18.83
C THR A 112 -4.01 9.99 -18.54
N ASP A 113 -4.70 9.02 -17.90
CA ASP A 113 -6.12 9.14 -17.55
C ASP A 113 -6.41 10.30 -16.58
N PHE A 114 -5.37 10.84 -15.95
CA PHE A 114 -5.41 11.97 -15.02
C PHE A 114 -5.51 13.34 -15.70
N GLY A 115 -5.25 13.43 -17.00
CA GLY A 115 -5.25 14.67 -17.77
C GLY A 115 -4.02 15.56 -17.54
N TRP A 116 -3.70 16.39 -18.53
CA TRP A 116 -2.43 17.12 -18.64
C TRP A 116 -2.09 18.04 -17.46
N GLY A 117 -3.10 18.65 -16.81
CA GLY A 117 -2.87 19.51 -15.63
C GLY A 117 -2.33 18.73 -14.43
N PHE A 118 -2.89 17.55 -14.14
CA PHE A 118 -2.48 16.71 -13.01
C PHE A 118 -1.17 15.99 -13.28
N LEU A 119 -0.89 15.63 -14.54
CA LEU A 119 0.40 15.05 -14.91
C LEU A 119 1.57 15.94 -14.50
N GLY A 120 1.43 17.26 -14.62
CA GLY A 120 2.44 18.21 -14.17
C GLY A 120 2.61 18.22 -12.66
N GLU A 121 1.51 18.22 -11.91
CA GLU A 121 1.53 18.22 -10.44
C GLU A 121 2.06 16.90 -9.87
N ILE A 122 1.62 15.76 -10.41
CA ILE A 122 2.11 14.42 -10.04
C ILE A 122 3.60 14.34 -10.31
N LYS A 123 4.06 14.72 -11.51
CA LYS A 123 5.49 14.75 -11.84
C LYS A 123 6.27 15.60 -10.84
N LYS A 124 5.84 16.85 -10.61
CA LYS A 124 6.52 17.75 -9.65
C LYS A 124 6.58 17.16 -8.24
N HIS A 125 5.49 16.53 -7.79
CA HIS A 125 5.42 15.91 -6.46
C HIS A 125 6.37 14.73 -6.35
N VAL A 126 6.29 13.77 -7.28
CA VAL A 126 7.10 12.55 -7.27
C VAL A 126 8.59 12.90 -7.32
N LYS A 127 9.03 13.74 -8.27
CA LYS A 127 10.43 14.16 -8.40
C LYS A 127 10.97 14.76 -7.09
N ARG A 128 10.24 15.74 -6.53
CA ARG A 128 10.63 16.38 -5.26
C ARG A 128 10.75 15.36 -4.12
N ARG A 129 9.87 14.37 -4.06
CA ARG A 129 9.88 13.35 -3.01
C ARG A 129 11.04 12.37 -3.20
N ILE A 130 11.31 11.94 -4.43
CA ILE A 130 12.49 11.11 -4.76
C ILE A 130 13.79 11.84 -4.45
N ASP A 131 13.93 13.12 -4.85
CA ASP A 131 15.09 13.95 -4.51
C ASP A 131 15.29 14.03 -2.98
N THR A 132 14.19 14.14 -2.23
CA THR A 132 14.24 14.12 -0.76
C THR A 132 14.75 12.79 -0.22
N LEU A 133 14.29 11.67 -0.80
CA LEU A 133 14.73 10.33 -0.38
C LEU A 133 16.21 10.12 -0.68
N MET A 134 16.67 10.50 -1.87
CA MET A 134 18.10 10.42 -2.25
C MET A 134 18.98 11.25 -1.30
N HIS A 135 18.54 12.46 -0.95
CA HIS A 135 19.25 13.30 0.01
C HIS A 135 19.43 12.63 1.38
N PHE A 136 18.41 11.94 1.90
CA PHE A 136 18.51 11.23 3.18
C PHE A 136 19.27 9.91 3.07
N GLU A 137 19.19 9.24 1.93
CA GLU A 137 19.96 8.02 1.64
C GLU A 137 21.48 8.28 1.69
N GLU A 138 21.93 9.44 1.21
CA GLU A 138 23.35 9.84 1.26
C GLU A 138 23.85 10.13 2.69
N GLN A 139 22.95 10.51 3.61
CA GLN A 139 23.31 10.98 4.94
C GLN A 139 23.11 9.94 6.05
N LEU A 140 22.24 8.95 5.83
CA LEU A 140 21.85 8.00 6.86
C LEU A 140 22.48 6.63 6.62
N PRO A 141 22.85 5.91 7.69
CA PRO A 141 23.08 4.47 7.60
C PRO A 141 21.86 3.77 6.99
N HIS A 142 22.09 2.67 6.27
CA HIS A 142 21.03 1.99 5.50
C HIS A 142 19.77 1.69 6.32
N ASP A 143 19.92 1.09 7.51
CA ASP A 143 18.80 0.78 8.40
C ASP A 143 18.01 2.02 8.82
N ASP A 144 18.70 3.11 9.14
CA ASP A 144 18.07 4.36 9.56
C ASP A 144 17.35 5.04 8.40
N PHE A 145 17.89 4.92 7.17
CA PHE A 145 17.19 5.33 5.96
C PHE A 145 15.90 4.52 5.74
N LEU A 146 15.93 3.19 5.95
CA LEU A 146 14.72 2.37 5.86
C LEU A 146 13.67 2.74 6.93
N ILE A 147 14.11 3.05 8.16
CA ILE A 147 13.22 3.53 9.23
C ILE A 147 12.61 4.88 8.86
N PHE A 148 13.42 5.79 8.34
CA PHE A 148 12.95 7.09 7.85
C PHE A 148 11.88 6.91 6.78
N MET A 149 12.10 6.02 5.81
CA MET A 149 11.11 5.72 4.76
C MET A 149 9.86 5.05 5.29
N ALA A 150 9.95 4.23 6.33
CA ALA A 150 8.80 3.61 6.96
C ALA A 150 7.98 4.58 7.83
N ALA A 151 8.48 5.77 8.15
CA ALA A 151 7.82 6.73 9.03
C ALA A 151 6.35 7.12 8.65
N PRO A 152 5.98 7.28 7.37
CA PRO A 152 4.62 7.70 6.98
C PRO A 152 3.49 6.76 7.43
N GLN A 153 3.81 5.51 7.74
CA GLN A 153 2.81 4.52 8.18
C GLN A 153 2.74 4.36 9.71
N LEU A 154 3.56 5.06 10.50
CA LEU A 154 3.63 4.80 11.94
C LEU A 154 2.29 5.09 12.63
N GLY A 155 1.77 4.08 13.34
CA GLY A 155 0.47 4.13 14.03
C GLY A 155 -0.74 3.77 13.16
N THR A 156 -0.54 3.59 11.86
CA THR A 156 -1.58 3.30 10.87
C THR A 156 -1.12 2.16 9.94
N HIS A 157 -1.99 1.63 9.08
CA HIS A 157 -1.62 0.69 7.99
C HIS A 157 -0.87 -0.63 8.33
N ASP A 158 -0.86 -1.11 9.58
CA ASP A 158 -0.27 -2.41 9.97
C ASP A 158 -0.87 -3.63 9.25
N ASP A 159 -2.01 -3.43 8.60
CA ASP A 159 -2.84 -4.38 7.88
C ASP A 159 -2.84 -4.19 6.34
N HIS A 160 -1.84 -3.51 5.78
CA HIS A 160 -1.70 -3.30 4.33
C HIS A 160 -0.71 -4.30 3.69
N PHE A 161 -0.81 -4.54 2.38
CA PHE A 161 0.11 -5.44 1.66
C PHE A 161 1.58 -5.21 2.01
N GLY A 162 2.30 -6.29 2.35
CA GLY A 162 3.69 -6.26 2.83
C GLY A 162 3.83 -6.06 4.35
N MET A 163 2.79 -5.58 5.04
CA MET A 163 2.84 -5.29 6.48
C MET A 163 2.56 -6.53 7.34
N PRO A 164 3.05 -6.58 8.59
CA PRO A 164 3.02 -7.77 9.44
C PRO A 164 1.64 -8.41 9.64
N ARG A 165 0.54 -7.65 9.59
CA ARG A 165 -0.81 -8.21 9.81
C ARG A 165 -1.57 -8.53 8.53
N TRP A 166 -1.07 -8.13 7.37
CA TRP A 166 -1.72 -8.43 6.10
C TRP A 166 -2.00 -9.93 5.90
N PRO A 167 -1.08 -10.86 6.23
CA PRO A 167 -1.39 -12.29 6.11
C PRO A 167 -2.58 -12.74 6.97
N ALA A 168 -2.73 -12.17 8.18
CA ALA A 168 -3.88 -12.46 9.04
C ALA A 168 -5.19 -11.90 8.46
N CYS A 169 -5.14 -10.72 7.84
CA CYS A 169 -6.27 -10.12 7.11
C CYS A 169 -6.72 -10.97 5.94
N VAL A 170 -5.78 -11.44 5.11
CA VAL A 170 -6.08 -12.35 3.99
C VAL A 170 -6.69 -13.65 4.49
N LYS A 171 -6.07 -14.30 5.47
CA LYS A 171 -6.60 -15.55 6.05
C LYS A 171 -8.02 -15.39 6.59
N ALA A 172 -8.29 -14.28 7.30
CA ALA A 172 -9.63 -13.98 7.78
C ALA A 172 -10.63 -13.79 6.63
N ALA A 173 -10.21 -13.12 5.55
CA ALA A 173 -11.06 -12.93 4.39
C ALA A 173 -11.42 -14.25 3.70
N ILE A 174 -10.44 -15.14 3.49
CA ILE A 174 -10.67 -16.45 2.88
C ILE A 174 -11.62 -17.31 3.72
N ARG A 175 -11.40 -17.36 5.05
CA ARG A 175 -12.31 -18.04 6.00
C ARG A 175 -13.74 -17.52 5.89
N ARG A 176 -13.91 -16.19 5.79
CA ARG A 176 -15.23 -15.56 5.63
C ARG A 176 -15.85 -15.87 4.27
N LEU A 177 -15.08 -15.87 3.18
CA LEU A 177 -15.56 -16.26 1.84
C LEU A 177 -16.03 -17.72 1.80
N ARG A 178 -15.45 -18.61 2.61
CA ARG A 178 -15.91 -19.99 2.81
C ARG A 178 -17.15 -20.12 3.71
N GLY A 179 -17.61 -19.03 4.34
CA GLY A 179 -18.72 -19.06 5.28
C GLY A 179 -18.35 -19.56 6.68
N GLU A 180 -17.05 -19.70 6.99
CA GLU A 180 -16.55 -20.36 8.21
C GLU A 180 -16.44 -19.42 9.44
N ASP A 181 -16.86 -18.15 9.31
CA ASP A 181 -16.77 -17.12 10.36
C ASP A 181 -18.18 -16.63 10.78
N GLU A 182 -18.92 -17.50 11.47
CA GLU A 182 -20.29 -17.25 11.93
C GLU A 182 -20.41 -15.96 12.76
N GLU A 183 -19.42 -15.66 13.60
CA GLU A 183 -19.45 -14.46 14.43
C GLU A 183 -19.39 -13.19 13.58
N PHE A 184 -18.53 -13.18 12.55
CA PHE A 184 -18.46 -12.08 11.59
C PHE A 184 -19.81 -11.89 10.89
N PHE A 185 -20.41 -12.96 10.37
CA PHE A 185 -21.70 -12.88 9.67
C PHE A 185 -22.86 -12.50 10.61
N ARG A 186 -22.85 -12.93 11.86
CA ARG A 186 -23.81 -12.47 12.87
C ARG A 186 -23.69 -10.96 13.12
N LYS A 187 -22.47 -10.41 13.19
CA LYS A 187 -22.23 -8.98 13.49
C LYS A 187 -22.33 -8.07 12.25
N ARG A 188 -22.02 -8.59 11.06
CA ARG A 188 -21.85 -7.80 9.82
C ARG A 188 -22.72 -8.28 8.68
N GLY A 189 -23.56 -9.29 8.86
CA GLY A 189 -24.38 -9.90 7.80
C GLY A 189 -25.23 -8.89 7.03
N ASP A 190 -25.89 -7.95 7.72
CA ASP A 190 -26.70 -6.92 7.06
C ASP A 190 -25.87 -5.91 6.26
N LEU A 191 -24.62 -5.66 6.66
CA LEU A 191 -23.69 -4.88 5.86
C LEU A 191 -23.23 -5.68 4.63
N MET A 192 -22.89 -6.96 4.81
CA MET A 192 -22.47 -7.83 3.70
C MET A 192 -23.58 -8.00 2.66
N LYS A 193 -24.84 -8.15 3.08
CA LYS A 193 -26.00 -8.17 2.17
C LYS A 193 -26.13 -6.89 1.34
N ARG A 194 -25.80 -5.73 1.91
CA ARG A 194 -25.82 -4.43 1.20
C ARG A 194 -24.64 -4.24 0.25
N ILE A 195 -23.47 -4.75 0.61
CA ILE A 195 -22.29 -4.73 -0.26
C ILE A 195 -22.51 -5.65 -1.48
N GLY A 196 -23.20 -6.78 -1.27
CA GLY A 196 -23.44 -7.77 -2.31
C GLY A 196 -22.39 -8.89 -2.31
N PRO A 197 -22.59 -9.91 -3.17
CA PRO A 197 -21.70 -11.07 -3.23
C PRO A 197 -20.30 -10.67 -3.69
N ALA A 198 -19.31 -11.50 -3.36
CA ALA A 198 -17.99 -11.41 -3.96
C ALA A 198 -18.06 -11.73 -5.46
N PRO A 199 -17.24 -11.09 -6.30
CA PRO A 199 -17.17 -11.42 -7.73
C PRO A 199 -16.81 -12.89 -7.98
N ASP A 200 -17.32 -13.47 -9.06
CA ASP A 200 -17.04 -14.88 -9.42
C ASP A 200 -15.54 -15.14 -9.62
N SER A 201 -14.80 -14.14 -10.13
CA SER A 201 -13.34 -14.18 -10.26
C SER A 201 -12.61 -14.35 -8.94
N VAL A 202 -13.24 -14.01 -7.81
CA VAL A 202 -12.72 -14.21 -6.45
C VAL A 202 -13.15 -15.56 -5.90
N THR A 203 -14.41 -15.96 -6.09
CA THR A 203 -14.99 -17.13 -5.40
C THR A 203 -14.75 -18.45 -6.12
N THR A 204 -14.51 -18.44 -7.44
CA THR A 204 -14.29 -19.66 -8.25
C THR A 204 -13.02 -20.41 -7.80
N ASP A 205 -12.00 -19.69 -7.35
CA ASP A 205 -10.74 -20.27 -6.88
C ASP A 205 -10.19 -19.44 -5.69
N LEU A 206 -10.59 -19.84 -4.49
CA LEU A 206 -10.17 -19.17 -3.26
C LEU A 206 -8.69 -19.40 -2.94
N GLU A 207 -8.09 -20.50 -3.39
CA GLU A 207 -6.66 -20.76 -3.19
C GLU A 207 -5.81 -19.83 -4.04
N ARG A 208 -6.18 -19.65 -5.32
CA ARG A 208 -5.55 -18.66 -6.20
C ARG A 208 -5.77 -17.25 -5.67
N THR A 209 -6.97 -16.94 -5.18
CA THR A 209 -7.27 -15.63 -4.58
C THR A 209 -6.38 -15.35 -3.36
N GLU A 210 -6.26 -16.32 -2.44
CA GLU A 210 -5.40 -16.21 -1.27
C GLU A 210 -3.95 -15.95 -1.68
N LYS A 211 -3.44 -16.74 -2.62
CA LYS A 211 -2.08 -16.60 -3.13
C LYS A 211 -1.86 -15.23 -3.78
N ALA A 212 -2.80 -14.75 -4.57
CA ALA A 212 -2.71 -13.44 -5.21
C ALA A 212 -2.72 -12.32 -4.15
N LEU A 213 -3.65 -12.32 -3.20
CA LEU A 213 -3.67 -11.33 -2.12
C LEU A 213 -2.37 -11.31 -1.30
N LEU A 214 -1.73 -12.47 -1.07
CA LEU A 214 -0.49 -12.54 -0.30
C LEU A 214 0.76 -12.08 -1.08
N ASN A 215 0.79 -12.27 -2.40
CA ASN A 215 2.03 -12.12 -3.18
C ASN A 215 1.96 -11.02 -4.25
N ALA A 216 0.80 -10.87 -4.89
CA ALA A 216 0.59 -9.96 -6.01
C ALA A 216 -0.89 -9.53 -6.13
N PRO A 217 -1.44 -8.72 -5.20
CA PRO A 217 -2.86 -8.38 -5.19
C PRO A 217 -3.37 -7.82 -6.52
N TRP A 218 -2.54 -7.02 -7.20
CA TRP A 218 -2.83 -6.44 -8.51
C TRP A 218 -3.20 -7.48 -9.59
N GLU A 219 -2.77 -8.73 -9.47
CA GLU A 219 -3.13 -9.81 -10.42
C GLU A 219 -4.61 -10.21 -10.35
N LEU A 220 -5.33 -9.85 -9.29
CA LEU A 220 -6.78 -10.09 -9.19
C LEU A 220 -7.61 -9.18 -10.10
N GLY A 221 -7.01 -8.07 -10.56
CA GLY A 221 -7.72 -7.06 -11.31
C GLY A 221 -8.51 -6.09 -10.43
N ALA A 222 -8.71 -4.89 -10.96
CA ALA A 222 -9.26 -3.76 -10.24
C ALA A 222 -10.75 -3.91 -9.90
N GLU A 223 -11.49 -4.75 -10.63
CA GLU A 223 -12.88 -5.07 -10.26
C GLU A 223 -12.93 -5.87 -8.95
N ALA A 224 -12.19 -6.99 -8.88
CA ALA A 224 -12.09 -7.82 -7.69
C ALA A 224 -11.53 -7.03 -6.49
N LEU A 225 -10.46 -6.28 -6.71
CA LEU A 225 -9.88 -5.44 -5.66
C LEU A 225 -10.80 -4.28 -5.24
N GLY A 226 -11.66 -3.79 -6.14
CA GLY A 226 -12.69 -2.80 -5.83
C GLY A 226 -13.69 -3.34 -4.81
N TRP A 227 -14.06 -4.61 -4.93
CA TRP A 227 -14.88 -5.28 -3.92
C TRP A 227 -14.15 -5.42 -2.58
N PHE A 228 -12.84 -5.67 -2.56
CA PHE A 228 -12.07 -5.78 -1.32
C PHE A 228 -11.81 -4.44 -0.60
N ALA A 229 -11.58 -3.34 -1.34
CA ALA A 229 -11.04 -2.08 -0.83
C ALA A 229 -11.79 -1.51 0.39
N TRP A 230 -13.11 -1.65 0.43
CA TRP A 230 -13.97 -1.15 1.52
C TRP A 230 -14.67 -2.25 2.30
N ASN A 231 -14.42 -3.51 1.96
CA ASN A 231 -15.17 -4.61 2.49
C ASN A 231 -14.59 -5.05 3.85
N PRO A 232 -15.43 -5.15 4.90
CA PRO A 232 -14.98 -5.56 6.22
C PRO A 232 -14.43 -7.00 6.24
N ILE A 233 -14.56 -7.76 5.16
CA ILE A 233 -14.04 -9.13 5.04
C ILE A 233 -12.53 -9.23 5.28
N LEU A 234 -11.74 -8.20 4.99
CA LEU A 234 -10.29 -8.16 5.30
C LEU A 234 -9.99 -7.67 6.72
N ARG A 235 -10.99 -7.15 7.45
CA ARG A 235 -10.74 -6.52 8.76
C ARG A 235 -10.53 -7.56 9.85
N VAL A 236 -9.41 -7.45 10.55
CA VAL A 236 -9.12 -8.21 11.77
C VAL A 236 -9.09 -7.23 12.94
N PRO A 237 -9.73 -7.54 14.09
CA PRO A 237 -9.65 -6.68 15.27
C PRO A 237 -8.19 -6.36 15.62
N ARG A 238 -7.90 -5.09 15.88
CA ARG A 238 -6.60 -4.73 16.47
C ARG A 238 -6.56 -5.28 17.90
N PRO A 239 -5.46 -5.93 18.33
CA PRO A 239 -5.26 -6.21 19.74
C PRO A 239 -5.41 -4.89 20.50
N SER A 240 -6.13 -4.91 21.62
CA SER A 240 -6.10 -3.77 22.53
C SER A 240 -4.64 -3.50 22.91
N PRO A 241 -4.19 -2.24 22.96
CA PRO A 241 -2.89 -1.94 23.55
C PRO A 241 -2.86 -2.56 24.97
N PRO A 242 -1.71 -3.10 25.43
CA PRO A 242 -1.61 -3.60 26.78
C PRO A 242 -2.09 -2.51 27.73
N THR A 243 -3.02 -2.86 28.62
CA THR A 243 -3.44 -1.98 29.70
C THR A 243 -2.22 -1.66 30.54
N CYS A 244 -1.79 -0.39 30.53
CA CYS A 244 -0.81 0.14 31.47
C CYS A 244 -1.34 0.03 32.91
#